data_AF-A0A3M1H4H0-F1
#
_entry.id   AF-A0A3M1H4H0-F1
#
_cell.length_a   1.000
_cell.length_b   1.000
_cell.length_c   1.000
_cell.angle_alpha   90.00
_cell.angle_beta   90.00
_cell.angle_gamma   90.00
#
_symmetry.space_group_name_H-M   'P 1'
#
loop_
_entity.id
_entity.type
_entity.pdbx_description
1 polymer ?
#
loop_
_entity_poly.entity_id
_entity_poly.type
_entity_poly.pdbx_seq_one_letter_code
_entity_poly.pdbx_strand_id
1 'polypeptide(L)'
;LLPTPTPTPTPLPPPTPVLVVDTPTPEVQPSQGQPPNCPNPGVQIFQPGNGAQVDGVIQVTGVAAIDNFDYYKFEFRAPGSNDWSFIVRFDNPVSQGVLGSWNTDTVPPGEYEFRLVVVDKIGNYPDPCVVRLLVQ
;
A
#
# COMPACT_ATOMS: atom_id res chain seq x y z
N LEU A 1 18.84 -24.00 -78.04
CA LEU A 1 18.08 -24.09 -76.77
C LEU A 1 18.78 -23.17 -75.77
N LEU A 2 18.16 -22.05 -75.41
CA LEU A 2 18.74 -21.03 -74.52
C LEU A 2 18.44 -21.42 -73.05
N PRO A 3 19.41 -21.38 -72.11
CA PRO A 3 19.13 -21.64 -70.70
C PRO A 3 18.41 -20.45 -70.03
N THR A 4 17.30 -20.74 -69.36
CA THR A 4 16.51 -19.80 -68.56
C THR A 4 17.27 -19.37 -67.29
N PRO A 5 17.30 -18.09 -66.89
CA PRO A 5 17.87 -17.69 -65.61
C PRO A 5 16.93 -18.07 -64.44
N THR A 6 17.49 -18.75 -63.44
CA THR A 6 16.81 -19.04 -62.15
C THR A 6 16.73 -17.78 -61.29
N PRO A 7 15.58 -17.45 -60.67
CA PRO A 7 15.51 -16.33 -59.73
C PRO A 7 16.26 -16.66 -58.43
N THR A 8 17.16 -15.76 -58.03
CA THR A 8 17.85 -15.81 -56.73
C THR A 8 16.86 -15.52 -55.60
N PRO A 9 16.82 -16.32 -54.52
CA PRO A 9 15.98 -16.00 -53.36
C PRO A 9 16.54 -14.77 -52.63
N THR A 10 15.71 -13.74 -52.48
CA THR A 10 16.00 -12.56 -51.66
C THR A 10 16.19 -12.97 -50.19
N PRO A 11 17.29 -12.57 -49.52
CA PRO A 11 17.43 -12.82 -48.08
C PRO A 11 16.37 -12.05 -47.29
N LEU A 12 15.65 -12.76 -46.42
CA LEU A 12 14.66 -12.20 -45.52
C LEU A 12 15.37 -11.29 -44.50
N PRO A 13 14.85 -10.09 -44.17
CA PRO A 13 15.45 -9.26 -43.13
C PRO A 13 15.45 -10.01 -41.78
N PRO A 14 16.48 -9.81 -40.93
CA PRO A 14 16.51 -10.37 -39.58
C PRO A 14 15.27 -9.91 -38.78
N PRO A 15 14.69 -10.77 -37.92
CA PRO A 15 13.61 -10.32 -37.05
C PRO A 15 14.12 -9.22 -36.11
N THR A 16 13.44 -8.07 -36.13
CA THR A 16 13.66 -7.00 -35.14
C THR A 16 13.45 -7.57 -33.73
N PRO A 17 14.33 -7.31 -32.76
CA PRO A 17 14.05 -7.68 -31.37
C PRO A 17 12.81 -6.93 -30.91
N VAL A 18 11.72 -7.66 -30.69
CA VAL A 18 10.52 -7.13 -30.04
C VAL A 18 10.92 -6.89 -28.58
N LEU A 19 11.03 -5.63 -28.17
CA LEU A 19 11.10 -5.28 -26.76
C LEU A 19 9.78 -5.72 -26.12
N VAL A 20 9.79 -6.89 -25.48
CA VAL A 20 8.75 -7.28 -24.53
C VAL A 20 8.85 -6.30 -23.37
N VAL A 21 8.04 -5.24 -23.42
CA VAL A 21 7.71 -4.50 -22.21
C VAL A 21 6.77 -5.41 -21.44
N ASP A 22 7.34 -6.22 -20.56
CA ASP A 22 6.61 -6.83 -19.46
C ASP A 22 6.03 -5.67 -18.64
N THR A 23 4.86 -5.20 -19.04
CA THR A 23 4.07 -4.34 -18.17
C THR A 23 3.58 -5.30 -17.09
N PRO A 24 4.04 -5.21 -15.83
CA PRO A 24 3.43 -6.01 -14.79
C PRO A 24 1.95 -5.62 -14.76
N THR A 25 1.10 -6.55 -15.19
CA THR A 25 -0.33 -6.45 -14.92
C THR A 25 -0.43 -6.40 -13.40
N PRO A 26 -1.08 -5.38 -12.79
CA PRO A 26 -1.27 -5.38 -11.35
C PRO A 26 -2.12 -6.60 -10.98
N GLU A 27 -1.45 -7.65 -10.52
CA GLU A 27 -2.08 -8.82 -9.93
C GLU A 27 -2.71 -8.34 -8.62
N VAL A 28 -4.04 -8.25 -8.60
CA VAL A 28 -4.81 -7.96 -7.39
C VAL A 28 -4.60 -9.14 -6.44
N GLN A 29 -3.55 -9.08 -5.61
CA GLN A 29 -3.34 -10.06 -4.55
C GLN A 29 -4.43 -9.85 -3.47
N PRO A 30 -5.38 -10.78 -3.31
CA PRO A 30 -6.49 -10.61 -2.36
C PRO A 30 -6.03 -10.54 -0.89
N SER A 31 -4.76 -10.82 -0.60
CA SER A 31 -4.20 -10.77 0.75
C SER A 31 -3.98 -9.34 1.26
N GLN A 32 -3.89 -8.34 0.39
CA GLN A 32 -3.50 -6.97 0.78
C GLN A 32 -4.70 -6.03 1.01
N GLY A 33 -5.93 -6.46 0.72
CA GLY A 33 -7.15 -5.64 0.85
C GLY A 33 -7.30 -4.55 -0.23
N GLN A 34 -8.45 -3.86 -0.22
CA GLN A 34 -8.75 -2.74 -1.13
C GLN A 34 -8.12 -1.44 -0.60
N PRO A 35 -7.52 -0.59 -1.45
CA PRO A 35 -7.01 0.71 -1.00
C PRO A 35 -8.03 1.52 -0.18
N PRO A 36 -7.62 2.09 0.96
CA PRO A 36 -8.50 2.96 1.74
C PRO A 36 -8.75 4.30 1.05
N ASN A 37 -9.90 4.91 1.38
CA ASN A 37 -10.20 6.26 0.94
C ASN A 37 -9.63 7.28 1.94
N CYS A 38 -8.44 7.78 1.65
CA CYS A 38 -7.75 8.75 2.48
C CYS A 38 -7.60 10.06 1.68
N PRO A 39 -8.38 11.12 1.99
CA PRO A 39 -8.47 12.30 1.14
C PRO A 39 -7.24 13.22 1.26
N ASN A 40 -6.51 13.16 2.36
CA ASN A 40 -5.32 13.99 2.58
C ASN A 40 -4.06 13.29 2.05
N PRO A 41 -3.34 13.85 1.06
CA PRO A 41 -2.15 13.21 0.49
C PRO A 41 -0.98 13.04 1.50
N GLY A 42 -0.96 13.83 2.57
CA GLY A 42 0.01 13.71 3.67
C GLY A 42 -0.36 12.67 4.73
N VAL A 43 -1.54 12.05 4.62
CA VAL A 43 -2.07 11.02 5.53
C VAL A 43 -2.64 9.88 4.71
N GLN A 44 -1.79 8.91 4.37
CA GLN A 44 -2.13 7.77 3.51
C GLN A 44 -1.70 6.46 4.16
N ILE A 45 -2.53 5.43 3.99
CA ILE A 45 -2.18 4.02 4.22
C ILE A 45 -2.30 3.32 2.87
N PHE A 46 -1.22 2.69 2.42
CA PHE A 46 -1.19 1.91 1.19
C PHE A 46 -1.40 0.43 1.48
N GLN A 47 -0.74 -0.09 2.51
CA GLN A 47 -0.93 -1.46 3.00
C GLN A 47 -0.88 -1.48 4.53
N PRO A 48 -1.67 -2.34 5.18
CA PRO A 48 -2.76 -3.13 4.61
C PRO A 48 -3.96 -2.26 4.18
N GLY A 49 -4.75 -2.76 3.23
CA GLY A 49 -5.99 -2.14 2.76
C GLY A 49 -7.24 -2.66 3.48
N ASN A 50 -8.40 -2.10 3.13
CA ASN A 50 -9.70 -2.51 3.63
C ASN A 50 -10.00 -3.99 3.34
N GLY A 51 -10.43 -4.71 4.37
CA GLY A 51 -10.76 -6.13 4.31
C GLY A 51 -9.54 -7.05 4.28
N ALA A 52 -8.32 -6.52 4.42
CA ALA A 52 -7.12 -7.35 4.50
C ALA A 52 -7.19 -8.28 5.72
N GLN A 53 -6.85 -9.55 5.51
CA GLN A 53 -6.65 -10.51 6.59
C GLN A 53 -5.22 -10.34 7.11
N VAL A 54 -5.08 -10.16 8.42
CA VAL A 54 -3.82 -9.84 9.07
C VAL A 54 -3.58 -10.79 10.24
N ASP A 55 -2.32 -11.18 10.42
CA ASP A 55 -1.87 -12.11 11.45
C ASP A 55 -0.40 -11.81 11.81
N GLY A 56 0.00 -12.07 13.06
CA GLY A 56 1.34 -11.78 13.55
C GLY A 56 1.72 -10.29 13.54
N VAL A 57 2.98 -10.02 13.20
CA VAL A 57 3.49 -8.64 13.06
C VAL A 57 3.28 -8.17 11.63
N ILE A 58 2.34 -7.25 11.44
CA ILE A 58 2.09 -6.63 10.15
C ILE A 58 2.87 -5.32 9.99
N GLN A 59 3.34 -5.07 8.78
CA GLN A 59 3.95 -3.81 8.40
C GLN A 59 2.91 -2.88 7.77
N VAL A 60 2.91 -1.62 8.18
CA VAL A 60 2.06 -0.58 7.62
C VAL A 60 2.91 0.32 6.72
N THR A 61 2.47 0.52 5.48
CA THR A 61 3.12 1.42 4.51
C THR A 61 2.20 2.55 4.09
N GLY A 62 2.77 3.70 3.73
CA GLY A 62 1.97 4.88 3.40
C GLY A 62 2.77 6.18 3.43
N VAL A 63 2.05 7.27 3.75
CA VAL A 63 2.56 8.63 3.89
C VAL A 63 2.06 9.21 5.22
N ALA A 64 2.99 9.71 6.02
CA ALA A 64 2.72 10.43 7.26
C ALA A 64 3.60 11.69 7.29
N ALA A 65 3.20 12.69 6.51
CA ALA A 65 3.93 13.94 6.37
C ALA A 65 2.94 15.06 6.02
N ILE A 66 2.77 16.00 6.95
CA ILE A 66 1.95 17.21 6.78
C ILE A 66 2.79 18.45 7.08
N ASP A 67 2.28 19.63 6.72
CA ASP A 67 2.89 20.89 7.12
C ASP A 67 2.92 21.02 8.65
N ASN A 68 4.00 21.61 9.18
CA ASN A 68 4.22 21.72 10.62
C ASN A 68 4.16 20.40 11.40
N PHE A 69 4.51 19.27 10.76
CA PHE A 69 4.56 17.95 11.39
C PHE A 69 5.23 17.95 12.76
N ASP A 70 4.61 17.28 13.73
CA ASP A 70 5.18 16.96 15.04
C ASP A 70 5.36 15.45 15.21
N TYR A 71 4.28 14.67 15.04
CA TYR A 71 4.33 13.22 15.13
C TYR A 71 3.18 12.57 14.37
N TYR A 72 3.27 11.26 14.16
CA TYR A 72 2.11 10.44 13.84
C TYR A 72 1.98 9.27 14.80
N LYS A 73 0.79 8.69 14.86
CA LYS A 73 0.48 7.54 15.70
C LYS A 73 -0.45 6.57 15.01
N PHE A 74 -0.40 5.34 15.48
CA PHE A 74 -1.36 4.30 15.14
C PHE A 74 -2.31 4.06 16.31
N GLU A 75 -3.56 3.88 15.96
CA GLU A 75 -4.62 3.53 16.89
C GLU A 75 -5.51 2.47 16.25
N PHE A 76 -6.13 1.62 17.07
CA PHE A 76 -7.18 0.69 16.62
C PHE A 76 -8.45 0.86 17.43
N ARG A 77 -9.57 0.45 16.85
CA ARG A 77 -10.85 0.29 17.51
C ARG A 77 -11.26 -1.18 17.40
N ALA A 78 -11.47 -1.79 18.56
CA ALA A 78 -11.84 -3.20 18.66
C ALA A 78 -13.29 -3.44 18.20
N PRO A 79 -13.63 -4.68 17.80
CA PRO A 79 -15.01 -5.04 17.45
C PRO A 79 -15.99 -4.66 18.56
N GLY A 80 -17.03 -3.89 18.23
CA GLY A 80 -18.05 -3.45 19.19
C GLY A 80 -17.61 -2.36 20.17
N SER A 81 -16.37 -1.88 20.11
CA SER A 81 -15.91 -0.72 20.88
C SER A 81 -16.24 0.58 20.14
N ASN A 82 -16.47 1.65 20.90
CA ASN A 82 -16.56 3.02 20.36
C ASN A 82 -15.24 3.80 20.50
N ASP A 83 -14.34 3.31 21.35
CA ASP A 83 -13.11 4.01 21.73
C ASP A 83 -11.90 3.54 20.92
N TRP A 84 -11.02 4.50 20.63
CA TRP A 84 -9.74 4.26 19.97
C TRP A 84 -8.66 3.96 21.02
N SER A 85 -7.93 2.86 20.79
CA SER A 85 -6.81 2.40 21.60
C SER A 85 -5.48 2.75 20.92
N PHE A 86 -4.56 3.33 21.69
CA PHE A 86 -3.23 3.67 21.22
C PHE A 86 -2.36 2.41 20.99
N ILE A 87 -1.62 2.39 19.88
CA ILE A 87 -0.62 1.35 19.59
C ILE A 87 0.79 1.91 19.79
N VAL A 88 1.15 2.92 18.99
CA VAL A 88 2.54 3.41 18.89
C VAL A 88 2.56 4.82 18.29
N ARG A 89 3.61 5.57 18.60
CA ARG A 89 3.91 6.93 18.11
C ARG A 89 5.28 6.96 17.44
N PHE A 90 5.42 7.80 16.43
CA PHE A 90 6.65 8.07 15.71
C PHE A 90 6.84 9.57 15.50
N ASP A 91 8.07 10.05 15.69
CA ASP A 91 8.40 11.49 15.68
C ASP A 91 9.13 11.95 14.39
N ASN A 92 9.29 11.06 13.41
CA ASN A 92 9.93 11.39 12.13
C ASN A 92 8.89 11.27 11.01
N PRO A 93 8.72 12.27 10.13
CA PRO A 93 7.77 12.19 9.04
C PRO A 93 8.22 11.16 8.00
N VAL A 94 7.25 10.55 7.31
CA VAL A 94 7.50 9.59 6.23
C VAL A 94 6.76 10.07 4.98
N SER A 95 7.51 10.51 3.97
CA SER A 95 6.91 11.00 2.72
C SER A 95 6.41 9.89 1.81
N GLN A 96 6.97 8.68 1.91
CA GLN A 96 6.49 7.45 1.28
C GLN A 96 7.32 6.27 1.80
N GLY A 97 6.68 5.22 2.31
CA GLY A 97 7.39 4.00 2.70
C GLY A 97 6.79 3.33 3.94
N VAL A 98 7.65 2.71 4.75
CA VAL A 98 7.24 2.04 5.99
C VAL A 98 6.92 3.08 7.06
N LEU A 99 5.67 3.04 7.53
CA LEU A 99 5.20 3.89 8.63
C LEU A 99 5.44 3.21 9.99
N GLY A 100 5.47 1.88 10.03
CA GLY A 100 5.70 1.13 11.26
C GLY A 100 5.08 -0.25 11.20
N SER A 101 4.84 -0.84 12.36
CA SER A 101 4.25 -2.18 12.48
C SER A 101 3.24 -2.26 13.60
N TRP A 102 2.31 -3.20 13.48
CA TRP A 102 1.39 -3.58 14.54
C TRP A 102 1.48 -5.10 14.77
N ASN A 103 1.65 -5.52 16.03
CA ASN A 103 1.58 -6.93 16.40
C ASN A 103 0.13 -7.31 16.73
N THR A 104 -0.54 -8.02 15.83
CA THR A 104 -1.95 -8.41 15.98
C THR A 104 -2.12 -9.60 16.93
N ASP A 105 -1.06 -10.34 17.27
CA ASP A 105 -1.11 -11.44 18.28
C ASP A 105 -1.48 -10.94 19.68
N THR A 106 -1.41 -9.63 19.90
CA THR A 106 -1.75 -8.96 21.15
C THR A 106 -3.25 -8.71 21.33
N VAL A 107 -4.06 -8.95 20.30
CA VAL A 107 -5.51 -8.75 20.33
C VAL A 107 -6.25 -10.02 19.85
N PRO A 108 -7.49 -10.26 20.30
CA PRO A 108 -8.27 -11.40 19.80
C PRO A 108 -8.64 -11.26 18.31
N PRO A 109 -8.87 -12.38 17.60
CA PRO A 109 -9.37 -12.36 16.22
C PRO A 109 -10.68 -11.58 16.10
N GLY A 110 -10.86 -10.86 14.98
CA GLY A 110 -12.06 -10.05 14.74
C GLY A 110 -11.88 -8.95 13.69
N GLU A 111 -12.95 -8.19 13.45
CA GLU A 111 -12.93 -7.01 12.57
C GLU A 111 -12.54 -5.76 13.36
N TYR A 112 -11.40 -5.19 13.02
CA TYR A 112 -10.85 -3.98 13.65
C TYR A 112 -10.86 -2.83 12.66
N GLU A 113 -11.05 -1.62 13.18
CA GLU A 113 -10.65 -0.42 12.45
C GLU A 113 -9.29 0.02 12.96
N PHE A 114 -8.36 0.21 12.04
CA PHE A 114 -7.04 0.75 12.31
C PHE A 114 -6.94 2.12 11.66
N ARG A 115 -6.28 3.07 12.32
CA ARG A 115 -6.07 4.40 11.75
C ARG A 115 -4.68 4.95 11.94
N LEU A 116 -4.29 5.76 10.95
CA LEU A 116 -3.15 6.67 11.00
C LEU A 116 -3.64 8.07 11.35
N VAL A 117 -3.10 8.65 12.42
CA VAL A 117 -3.32 10.06 12.80
C VAL A 117 -1.98 10.79 12.71
N VAL A 118 -1.94 11.88 11.95
CA VAL A 118 -0.74 12.74 11.81
C VAL A 118 -1.05 14.09 12.45
N VAL A 119 -0.19 14.52 13.36
CA VAL A 119 -0.41 15.67 14.24
C VAL A 119 0.65 16.74 13.97
N ASP A 120 0.22 18.00 13.92
CA ASP A 120 1.10 19.15 13.78
C ASP A 120 1.63 19.66 15.14
N LYS A 121 2.59 20.60 15.12
CA LYS A 121 3.26 21.15 16.31
C LYS A 121 2.35 21.94 17.24
N ILE A 122 1.13 22.25 16.84
CA ILE A 122 0.14 22.95 17.66
C ILE A 122 -1.03 22.02 18.06
N GLY A 123 -0.94 20.73 17.76
CA GLY A 123 -1.87 19.69 18.18
C GLY A 123 -3.08 19.46 17.25
N ASN A 124 -3.13 20.09 16.07
CA ASN A 124 -4.19 19.79 15.10
C ASN A 124 -3.83 18.55 14.29
N TYR A 125 -4.87 17.89 13.78
CA TYR A 125 -4.74 16.78 12.85
C TYR A 125 -5.85 16.86 11.79
N PRO A 126 -5.53 16.61 10.50
CA PRO A 126 -6.56 16.44 9.47
C PRO A 126 -7.31 15.12 9.68
N ASP A 127 -8.34 14.87 8.87
CA ASP A 127 -9.09 13.62 8.89
C ASP A 127 -8.13 12.40 8.83
N PRO A 128 -8.18 11.50 9.85
CA PRO A 128 -7.36 10.31 9.87
C PRO A 128 -7.64 9.36 8.71
N CYS A 129 -6.62 8.65 8.25
CA CYS A 129 -6.77 7.57 7.29
C CYS A 129 -7.15 6.29 8.05
N VAL A 130 -8.33 5.72 7.76
CA VAL A 130 -8.89 4.55 8.44
C VAL A 130 -8.97 3.36 7.48
N VAL A 131 -8.53 2.19 7.94
CA VAL A 131 -8.66 0.90 7.25
C VAL A 131 -9.40 -0.10 8.14
N ARG A 132 -10.21 -0.95 7.53
CA ARG A 132 -10.83 -2.11 8.21
C ARG A 132 -10.00 -3.36 7.98
N LEU A 133 -9.61 -4.04 9.04
CA LEU A 133 -8.74 -5.21 9.01
C LEU A 133 -9.44 -6.41 9.67
N LEU A 134 -9.19 -7.61 9.15
CA LEU A 134 -9.68 -8.87 9.70
C LEU A 134 -8.52 -9.59 10.39
N VAL A 135 -8.39 -9.41 11.70
CA VAL A 135 -7.38 -10.10 12.51
C VAL A 135 -7.78 -11.57 12.64
N GLN A 136 -6.85 -12.48 12.33
CA GLN A 136 -7.04 -13.93 12.39
C GLN A 136 -6.61 -14.56 13.72
#